data_AF-A0A4Y8BHG1-F1
#
_entry.id   AF-A0A4Y8BHG1-F1
#
_cell.length_a   1.000
_cell.length_b   1.000
_cell.length_c   1.000
_cell.angle_alpha   90.00
_cell.angle_beta   90.00
_cell.angle_gamma   90.00
#
_symmetry.space_group_name_H-M   'P 1'
#
loop_
_entity.id
_entity.type
_entity.pdbx_description
1 polymer ?
#
loop_
_entity_poly.entity_id
_entity_poly.type
_entity_poly.pdbx_seq_one_letter_code
_entity_poly.pdbx_strand_id
1 'polypeptide(L)'
;MLNYSILEKSLNIKLECLSKQSLEYKDLISNTFKTQENTQVNKKQSIAKLHALLENQNLECIHGGKVILKSSKGKTFKDGGVPIMLESDLLNSSIIGCPHAIANVSVPCTKV
;
A
#
# COMPACT_ATOMS: atom_id res chain seq x y z
N MET A 1 -21.02 -12.59 -15.62
CA MET A 1 -19.97 -12.79 -16.63
C MET A 1 -19.21 -11.48 -16.74
N LEU A 2 -17.89 -11.48 -16.56
CA LEU A 2 -17.07 -10.26 -16.61
C LEU A 2 -16.69 -9.98 -18.07
N ASN A 3 -16.95 -8.76 -18.56
CA ASN A 3 -16.69 -8.40 -19.95
C ASN A 3 -15.35 -7.66 -20.06
N TYR A 4 -14.32 -8.36 -20.54
CA TYR A 4 -13.03 -7.77 -20.84
C TYR A 4 -13.03 -7.25 -22.28
N SER A 5 -12.83 -5.94 -22.46
CA SER A 5 -12.57 -5.34 -23.76
C SER A 5 -11.08 -5.43 -24.06
N ILE A 6 -10.72 -6.23 -25.06
CA ILE A 6 -9.31 -6.37 -25.51
C ILE A 6 -8.81 -5.05 -26.11
N LEU A 7 -9.68 -4.32 -26.79
CA LEU A 7 -9.35 -3.04 -27.43
C LEU A 7 -9.00 -1.97 -26.38
N GLU A 8 -9.83 -1.85 -25.35
CA GLU A 8 -9.66 -0.88 -24.26
C GLU A 8 -8.70 -1.39 -23.16
N LYS A 9 -8.26 -2.66 -23.28
CA LYS A 9 -7.54 -3.41 -22.24
C LYS A 9 -8.19 -3.31 -20.86
N SER A 10 -9.52 -3.23 -20.81
CA SER A 10 -10.27 -2.91 -19.59
C SER A 10 -11.34 -3.95 -19.29
N LEU A 11 -11.63 -4.13 -18.01
CA LEU A 11 -12.67 -5.03 -17.52
C LEU A 11 -13.83 -4.21 -16.97
N ASN A 12 -15.02 -4.35 -17.55
CA ASN A 12 -16.19 -3.64 -17.04
C ASN A 12 -16.79 -4.42 -15.86
N ILE A 13 -16.53 -3.93 -14.64
CA ILE A 13 -17.08 -4.46 -13.41
C ILE A 13 -17.98 -3.39 -12.78
N LYS A 14 -19.28 -3.68 -12.71
CA LYS A 14 -20.20 -2.87 -11.92
C LYS A 14 -20.18 -3.39 -10.47
N LEU A 15 -19.65 -2.59 -9.57
CA LEU A 15 -19.67 -2.86 -8.13
C LEU A 15 -20.92 -2.22 -7.52
N GLU A 16 -21.66 -3.00 -6.72
CA GLU A 16 -22.82 -2.52 -5.97
C GLU A 16 -22.49 -2.56 -4.47
N CYS A 17 -22.75 -1.46 -3.78
CA CYS A 17 -22.58 -1.35 -2.34
C CYS A 17 -23.81 -1.94 -1.65
N LEU A 18 -23.64 -3.06 -0.93
CA LEU A 18 -24.75 -3.80 -0.34
C LEU A 18 -25.00 -3.46 1.14
N SER A 19 -24.05 -2.80 1.81
CA SER A 19 -24.20 -2.46 3.23
C SER A 19 -24.67 -1.02 3.41
N LYS A 20 -25.45 -0.76 4.47
CA LYS A 20 -25.92 0.58 4.84
C LYS A 20 -24.77 1.58 4.99
N GLN A 21 -23.71 1.17 5.68
CA GLN A 21 -22.50 1.98 5.84
C GLN A 21 -21.83 2.27 4.48
N SER A 22 -21.71 1.28 3.59
CA SER A 22 -21.12 1.49 2.25
C SER A 22 -21.97 2.42 1.36
N LEU A 23 -23.30 2.43 1.55
CA LEU A 23 -24.19 3.35 0.83
C LEU A 23 -23.99 4.80 1.29
N GLU A 24 -23.88 5.02 2.61
CA GLU A 24 -23.60 6.35 3.19
C GLU A 24 -22.24 6.90 2.72
N TYR A 25 -21.21 6.06 2.65
CA TYR A 25 -19.91 6.45 2.08
C TYR A 25 -20.00 6.74 0.58
N LYS A 26 -20.84 6.03 -0.18
CA LYS A 26 -21.00 6.24 -1.62
C LYS A 26 -21.47 7.66 -1.93
N ASP A 27 -22.42 8.18 -1.15
CA ASP A 27 -22.97 9.52 -1.35
C ASP A 27 -21.94 10.62 -1.02
N LEU A 28 -21.14 10.42 0.03
CA LEU A 28 -20.02 11.31 0.37
C LEU A 28 -18.97 11.36 -0.75
N ILE A 29 -18.58 10.19 -1.27
CA ILE A 29 -17.61 10.07 -2.38
C ILE A 29 -18.16 10.74 -3.64
N SER A 30 -19.40 10.46 -4.04
CA SER A 30 -20.02 11.07 -5.22
C SER A 30 -20.11 12.60 -5.13
N ASN A 31 -20.39 13.16 -3.95
CA ASN A 31 -20.44 14.61 -3.77
C ASN A 31 -19.05 15.25 -3.87
N THR A 32 -18.00 14.55 -3.40
CA THR A 32 -16.61 15.01 -3.51
C THR A 32 -16.11 15.04 -4.96
N PHE A 33 -16.54 14.07 -5.80
CA PHE A 33 -16.19 14.03 -7.22
C PHE A 33 -16.90 15.12 -8.04
N LYS A 34 -18.16 15.43 -7.76
CA LYS A 34 -18.90 16.50 -8.46
C LYS A 34 -18.29 17.89 -8.27
N THR A 35 -17.60 18.13 -7.15
CA THR A 35 -16.87 19.39 -6.90
C THR A 35 -15.60 19.52 -7.74
N GLN A 36 -15.05 18.42 -8.27
CA GLN A 36 -13.80 18.41 -9.02
C GLN A 36 -13.98 18.58 -10.55
N GLU A 37 -15.20 18.44 -11.07
CA GLU A 37 -15.48 18.53 -12.52
C GLU A 37 -15.48 19.97 -13.09
N ASN A 38 -15.42 21.01 -12.25
CA ASN A 38 -15.36 22.39 -12.76
C ASN A 38 -13.94 22.91 -13.03
N THR A 39 -12.89 22.20 -12.59
CA THR A 39 -11.52 22.58 -12.92
C THR A 39 -11.00 21.63 -14.01
N GLN A 40 -11.00 22.09 -15.26
CA GLN A 40 -10.15 21.50 -16.31
C GLN A 40 -8.70 21.59 -15.85
N VAL A 41 -8.24 20.60 -15.08
CA VAL A 41 -6.83 20.43 -14.83
C VAL A 41 -6.37 19.33 -15.76
N ASN A 42 -5.49 19.70 -16.69
CA ASN A 42 -4.62 18.82 -17.45
C ASN A 42 -3.62 18.12 -16.49
N LYS A 43 -4.15 17.39 -15.50
CA LYS A 43 -3.40 16.56 -14.58
C LYS A 43 -3.17 15.25 -15.29
N LYS A 44 -1.98 15.11 -15.88
CA LYS A 44 -1.37 13.82 -16.18
C LYS A 44 -1.73 12.87 -15.05
N GLN A 45 -2.65 11.93 -15.27
CA GLN A 45 -3.08 10.98 -14.25
C GLN A 45 -1.83 10.22 -13.82
N SER A 46 -1.30 10.57 -12.65
CA SER A 46 -0.19 9.85 -12.07
C SER A 46 -0.76 8.52 -11.60
N ILE A 47 -0.51 7.46 -12.36
CA ILE A 47 -0.76 6.10 -11.90
C ILE A 47 0.25 5.87 -10.78
N ALA A 48 -0.17 6.08 -9.54
CA ALA A 48 0.60 5.69 -8.37
C ALA A 48 0.75 4.16 -8.40
N LYS A 49 1.92 3.68 -8.82
CA LYS A 49 2.27 2.26 -8.69
C LYS A 49 2.62 2.01 -7.24
N LEU A 50 1.65 1.50 -6.48
CA LEU A 50 1.91 0.92 -5.17
C LEU A 50 2.71 -0.37 -5.39
N HIS A 51 4.01 -0.32 -5.12
CA HIS A 51 4.82 -1.54 -5.04
C HIS A 51 4.51 -2.19 -3.70
N ALA A 52 3.77 -3.31 -3.73
CA ALA A 52 3.52 -4.10 -2.53
C ALA A 52 4.86 -4.57 -1.95
N LEU A 53 5.08 -4.29 -0.67
CA LEU A 53 6.28 -4.75 0.04
C LEU A 53 6.00 -6.14 0.62
N LEU A 54 6.89 -7.09 0.39
CA LEU A 54 6.82 -8.42 1.01
C LEU A 54 7.64 -8.44 2.30
N GLU A 55 7.21 -9.20 3.31
CA GLU A 55 7.91 -9.29 4.60
C GLU A 55 9.30 -9.95 4.50
N ASN A 56 9.65 -10.60 3.41
CA ASN A 56 10.98 -11.14 3.16
C ASN A 56 11.85 -10.23 2.28
N GLN A 57 11.31 -9.07 1.86
CA GLN A 57 12.00 -8.18 0.96
C GLN A 57 13.13 -7.46 1.71
N ASN A 58 14.32 -7.47 1.11
CA ASN A 58 15.44 -6.68 1.62
C ASN A 58 15.25 -5.22 1.22
N LEU A 59 15.30 -4.34 2.22
CA LEU A 59 15.32 -2.89 2.07
C LEU A 59 16.68 -2.36 2.52
N GLU A 60 16.98 -1.13 2.16
CA GLU A 60 18.16 -0.41 2.66
C GLU A 60 17.70 0.60 3.70
N CYS A 61 18.29 0.56 4.90
CA CYS A 61 18.06 1.60 5.90
C CYS A 61 18.97 2.82 5.64
N ILE A 62 18.71 3.94 6.30
CA ILE A 62 19.53 5.17 6.15
C ILE A 62 21.00 4.99 6.57
N HIS A 63 21.34 3.89 7.24
CA HIS A 63 22.72 3.53 7.60
C HIS A 63 23.40 2.64 6.54
N GLY A 64 22.77 2.41 5.38
CA GLY A 64 23.28 1.56 4.29
C GLY A 64 23.19 0.05 4.56
N GLY A 65 22.48 -0.35 5.63
CA GLY A 65 22.31 -1.76 6.01
C GLY A 65 21.13 -2.40 5.29
N LYS A 66 21.30 -3.66 4.88
CA LYS A 66 20.17 -4.49 4.40
C LYS A 66 19.30 -4.88 5.58
N VAL A 67 18.03 -4.51 5.52
CA VAL A 67 17.06 -4.76 6.58
C VAL A 67 15.79 -5.41 6.04
N ILE A 68 15.07 -6.06 6.95
CA ILE A 68 13.76 -6.64 6.69
C ILE A 68 12.76 -6.00 7.64
N LEU A 69 11.59 -5.63 7.12
CA LEU A 69 10.47 -5.18 7.93
C LEU A 69 9.62 -6.38 8.35
N LYS A 70 9.27 -6.44 9.63
CA LYS A 70 8.29 -7.39 10.15
C LYS A 70 6.97 -6.71 10.47
N SER A 71 5.89 -7.34 10.02
CA SER A 71 4.51 -6.95 10.36
C SER A 71 4.34 -6.91 11.86
N SER A 72 3.82 -5.79 12.38
CA SER A 72 3.34 -5.72 13.76
C SER A 72 1.91 -6.24 13.89
N LYS A 73 1.16 -6.31 12.78
CA LYS A 73 -0.22 -6.82 12.72
C LYS A 73 -0.28 -8.10 11.86
N GLY A 74 -1.46 -8.70 11.78
CA GLY A 74 -1.64 -10.04 11.20
C GLY A 74 -1.18 -10.20 9.75
N LYS A 75 -0.74 -11.41 9.40
CA LYS A 75 -0.16 -11.79 8.10
C LYS A 75 -1.19 -12.37 7.12
N THR A 76 -2.38 -11.79 7.11
CA THR A 76 -3.57 -12.37 6.46
C THR A 76 -3.43 -12.42 4.95
N PHE A 77 -2.84 -11.39 4.35
CA PHE A 77 -2.63 -11.29 2.91
C PHE A 77 -1.24 -11.82 2.56
N LYS A 78 -1.19 -12.75 1.60
CA LYS A 78 0.04 -13.42 1.20
C LYS A 78 0.13 -13.51 -0.32
N ASP A 79 1.33 -13.34 -0.83
CA ASP A 79 1.70 -13.65 -2.22
C ASP A 79 2.78 -14.74 -2.21
N GLY A 80 2.57 -15.84 -2.94
CA GLY A 80 3.47 -17.00 -2.89
C GLY A 80 3.71 -17.57 -1.48
N GLY A 81 2.77 -17.38 -0.55
CA GLY A 81 2.90 -17.77 0.86
C GLY A 81 3.66 -16.78 1.75
N VAL A 82 4.22 -15.70 1.17
CA VAL A 82 4.91 -14.63 1.89
C VAL A 82 3.93 -13.52 2.23
N PRO A 83 3.87 -13.06 3.50
CA PRO A 83 3.00 -11.96 3.88
C PRO A 83 3.33 -10.66 3.16
N ILE A 84 2.27 -9.99 2.70
CA ILE A 84 2.35 -8.63 2.14
C ILE A 84 2.25 -7.63 3.29
N MET A 85 3.13 -6.63 3.33
CA MET A 85 3.04 -5.49 4.24
C MET A 85 1.96 -4.52 3.76
N LEU A 86 0.96 -4.30 4.60
CA LEU A 86 -0.02 -3.22 4.39
C LEU A 86 0.50 -1.91 4.99
N GLU A 87 -0.14 -0.80 4.65
CA GLU A 87 0.16 0.51 5.24
C GLU A 87 0.06 0.47 6.78
N SER A 88 -0.96 -0.24 7.29
CA SER A 88 -1.16 -0.44 8.72
C SER A 88 -0.05 -1.26 9.39
N ASP A 89 0.66 -2.09 8.63
CA ASP A 89 1.79 -2.90 9.10
C ASP A 89 3.08 -2.10 9.06
N LEU A 90 3.23 -1.21 8.07
CA LEU A 90 4.41 -0.36 7.90
C LEU A 90 4.62 0.53 9.12
N LEU A 91 3.54 1.17 9.59
CA LEU A 91 3.53 1.96 10.82
C LEU A 91 3.94 1.10 12.01
N ASN A 92 5.07 1.44 12.63
CA ASN A 92 5.66 0.71 13.76
C ASN A 92 6.11 -0.73 13.42
N SER A 93 6.29 -1.08 12.14
CA SER A 93 6.95 -2.33 11.75
C SER A 93 8.31 -2.43 12.42
N SER A 94 8.67 -3.63 12.89
CA SER A 94 9.99 -3.85 13.46
C SER A 94 11.02 -4.03 12.35
N ILE A 95 12.18 -3.42 12.51
CA ILE A 95 13.30 -3.52 11.59
C ILE A 95 14.29 -4.57 12.12
N ILE A 96 14.71 -5.49 11.26
CA ILE A 96 15.69 -6.53 11.60
C ILE A 96 16.89 -6.43 10.66
N GLY A 97 18.08 -6.67 11.20
CA GLY A 97 19.32 -6.80 10.42
C GLY A 97 20.10 -5.51 10.22
N CYS A 98 19.72 -4.39 10.87
CA CYS A 98 20.48 -3.16 10.79
C CYS A 98 21.84 -3.32 11.49
N PRO A 99 22.98 -3.14 10.80
CA PRO A 99 24.32 -3.34 11.36
C PRO A 99 24.88 -2.08 12.04
N HIS A 100 24.08 -1.01 12.18
CA HIS A 100 24.57 0.29 12.62
C HIS A 100 25.13 0.23 14.05
N ALA A 101 26.33 0.78 14.23
CA ALA A 101 27.03 0.84 15.49
C ALA A 101 27.85 2.15 15.59
N ILE A 102 27.94 2.70 16.79
CA ILE A 102 28.71 3.91 17.11
C ILE A 102 29.71 3.52 18.20
N ALA A 103 31.00 3.73 17.96
CA ALA A 103 32.07 3.39 18.90
C ALA A 103 31.98 1.94 19.45
N ASN A 104 31.70 0.96 18.58
CA ASN A 104 31.45 -0.44 18.90
C ASN A 104 30.22 -0.73 19.77
N VAL A 105 29.36 0.26 20.02
CA VAL A 105 28.05 0.07 20.64
C VAL A 105 27.02 -0.10 19.53
N SER A 106 26.25 -1.19 19.55
CA SER A 106 25.20 -1.46 18.56
C SER A 106 24.04 -0.48 18.74
N VAL A 107 23.71 0.26 17.68
CA VAL A 107 22.60 1.24 17.65
C VAL A 107 21.76 0.98 16.38
N PRO A 108 21.09 -0.18 16.29
CA PRO A 108 20.38 -0.56 15.08
C PRO A 108 19.10 0.26 14.90
N CYS A 109 18.63 0.37 13.65
CA CYS A 109 17.24 0.74 13.38
C CYS A 109 16.33 -0.34 13.97
N THR A 110 15.38 0.04 14.82
CA THR A 110 14.49 -0.92 15.48
C THR A 110 13.07 -0.91 14.92
N LYS A 111 12.62 0.23 14.38
CA LYS A 111 11.27 0.42 13.84
C LYS A 111 11.25 1.47 12.73
N VAL A 112 10.26 1.35 11.83
CA VAL A 112 9.86 2.41 10.88
C VAL A 112 9.06 3.49 11.60
#